data_AF-H0E126-F1
#
_entry.id   AF-H0E126-F1
#
_cell.length_a   1.000
_cell.length_b   1.000
_cell.length_c   1.000
_cell.angle_alpha   90.00
_cell.angle_beta   90.00
_cell.angle_gamma   90.00
#
_symmetry.space_group_name_H-M   'P 1'
#
loop_
_entity.id
_entity.type
_entity.pdbx_description
1 polymer ?
#
loop_
_entity_poly.entity_id
_entity_poly.type
_entity_poly.pdbx_seq_one_letter_code
_entity_poly.pdbx_strand_id
1 'polypeptide(L)'
;MPIDIATDGSDLCYGDASNNSAAGAACAHLAEFDPNLVTFSTSAGNGTTRVIAIAPDGIGKVSAVGADGATGASAVLDNVAVVEVAGDQAISSVSWTLKNGEVRTQTLGTGE
;
A
#
# COMPACT_ATOMS: atom_id res chain seq x y z
N MET A 1 12.91 0.47 -16.58
CA MET A 1 13.08 -0.98 -16.32
C MET A 1 11.89 -1.41 -15.49
N PRO A 2 11.08 -2.40 -15.92
CA PRO A 2 9.98 -2.91 -15.11
C PRO A 2 10.53 -3.62 -13.87
N ILE A 3 10.00 -3.28 -12.70
CA ILE A 3 10.32 -3.91 -11.41
C ILE A 3 9.11 -4.74 -11.00
N ASP A 4 9.33 -6.02 -10.73
CA ASP A 4 8.31 -6.88 -10.13
C ASP A 4 8.42 -6.81 -8.61
N ILE A 5 7.29 -6.67 -7.94
CA ILE A 5 7.18 -6.62 -6.48
C ILE A 5 6.27 -7.78 -6.04
N ALA A 6 6.74 -8.59 -5.10
CA ALA A 6 6.00 -9.69 -4.51
C ALA A 6 6.17 -9.68 -2.99
N THR A 7 5.19 -10.21 -2.28
CA THR A 7 5.29 -10.49 -0.84
C THR A 7 4.66 -11.83 -0.54
N ASP A 8 5.23 -12.56 0.42
CA ASP A 8 4.66 -13.80 0.97
C ASP A 8 3.99 -13.57 2.34
N GLY A 9 3.84 -12.31 2.71
CA GLY A 9 3.34 -11.84 3.99
C GLY A 9 4.40 -11.60 5.06
N SER A 10 5.58 -12.22 4.93
CA SER A 10 6.70 -12.00 5.86
C SER A 10 7.86 -11.29 5.20
N ASP A 11 7.96 -11.30 3.88
CA ASP A 11 9.04 -10.69 3.11
C ASP A 11 8.48 -9.81 1.99
N LEU A 12 9.16 -8.71 1.67
CA LEU A 12 8.96 -7.92 0.45
C LEU A 12 10.12 -8.19 -0.50
N CYS A 13 9.82 -8.82 -1.64
CA CYS A 13 10.79 -9.14 -2.66
C CYS A 13 10.62 -8.21 -3.86
N TYR A 14 11.71 -7.63 -4.34
CA TYR A 14 11.75 -6.88 -5.60
C TYR A 14 12.78 -7.47 -6.56
N GLY A 15 12.44 -7.52 -7.85
CA GLY A 15 13.30 -8.06 -8.90
C GLY A 15 13.20 -7.27 -10.20
N ASP A 16 14.29 -7.26 -10.99
CA ASP A 16 14.29 -6.72 -12.34
C ASP A 16 13.58 -7.69 -13.30
N ALA A 17 12.39 -7.30 -13.75
CA ALA A 17 11.54 -8.12 -14.62
C ALA A 17 12.16 -8.35 -16.01
N SER A 18 13.19 -7.58 -16.39
CA SER A 18 13.90 -7.77 -17.66
C SER A 18 14.82 -8.99 -17.67
N ASN A 19 15.15 -9.55 -16.50
CA ASN A 19 16.14 -10.63 -16.39
C ASN A 19 15.56 -12.04 -16.38
N ASN A 20 14.23 -12.25 -16.43
CA ASN A 20 13.52 -13.54 -16.58
C ASN A 20 14.11 -14.76 -15.83
N SER A 21 14.90 -14.49 -14.79
CA SER A 21 15.75 -15.40 -14.05
C SER A 21 15.45 -15.06 -12.61
N ALA A 22 14.89 -16.00 -11.87
CA ALA A 22 14.63 -15.91 -10.43
C ALA A 22 15.91 -15.73 -9.57
N ALA A 23 17.01 -15.26 -10.16
CA ALA A 23 18.37 -15.25 -9.63
C ALA A 23 18.76 -13.92 -8.94
N GLY A 24 17.85 -12.95 -8.81
CA GLY A 24 18.18 -11.63 -8.27
C GLY A 24 17.03 -10.90 -7.59
N ALA A 25 16.07 -11.62 -7.00
CA ALA A 25 15.10 -10.98 -6.13
C ALA A 25 15.76 -10.62 -4.80
N ALA A 26 15.79 -9.33 -4.46
CA ALA A 26 16.19 -8.89 -3.14
C ALA A 26 14.95 -8.87 -2.24
N CYS A 27 14.98 -9.64 -1.17
CA CYS A 27 13.88 -9.74 -0.22
C CYS A 27 14.26 -9.05 1.10
N ALA A 28 13.36 -8.22 1.61
CA ALA A 28 13.46 -7.60 2.92
C ALA A 28 12.44 -8.25 3.85
N HIS A 29 12.89 -8.74 5.01
CA HIS A 29 12.01 -9.35 5.99
C HIS A 29 11.15 -8.29 6.69
N LEU A 30 9.84 -8.38 6.49
CA LEU A 30 8.79 -7.56 7.10
C LEU A 30 8.32 -8.09 8.47
N ALA A 31 8.90 -9.18 9.01
CA ALA A 31 8.48 -9.72 10.32
C ALA A 31 8.88 -8.85 11.51
N GLU A 32 9.78 -7.88 11.33
CA GLU A 32 9.93 -6.83 12.33
C GLU A 32 8.74 -5.86 12.18
N PHE A 33 7.76 -6.02 13.07
CA PHE A 33 6.59 -5.15 13.13
C PHE A 33 7.01 -3.72 13.46
N ASP A 34 7.27 -2.91 12.43
CA ASP A 34 7.27 -1.46 12.53
C ASP A 34 5.98 -0.90 11.91
N PRO A 35 5.00 -0.50 12.73
CA PRO A 35 3.75 0.08 12.24
C PRO A 35 3.89 1.42 11.50
N ASN A 36 5.10 2.00 11.41
CA ASN A 36 5.39 3.14 10.55
C ASN A 36 5.87 2.74 9.14
N LEU A 37 6.21 1.47 8.92
CA LEU A 37 6.73 0.99 7.64
C LEU A 37 5.61 0.60 6.67
N VAL A 38 4.59 1.45 6.55
CA VAL A 38 3.54 1.30 5.52
C VAL A 38 3.93 2.17 4.34
N THR A 39 4.04 1.57 3.16
CA THR A 39 4.25 2.29 1.91
C THR A 39 3.04 2.08 1.00
N PHE A 40 2.77 3.05 0.14
CA PHE A 40 1.67 2.95 -0.81
C PHE A 40 1.96 3.68 -2.11
N SER A 41 1.30 3.21 -3.16
CA SER A 41 1.21 3.90 -4.44
C SER A 41 -0.23 4.24 -4.76
N THR A 42 -0.43 5.31 -5.52
CA THR A 42 -1.75 5.74 -5.97
C THR A 42 -1.81 5.74 -7.50
N SER A 43 -2.94 5.34 -8.06
CA SER A 43 -3.20 5.40 -9.49
C SER A 43 -4.66 5.78 -9.74
N ALA A 44 -4.89 6.86 -10.48
CA ALA A 44 -6.22 7.32 -10.86
C ALA A 44 -6.53 6.97 -12.32
N GLY A 45 -7.76 6.56 -12.60
CA GLY A 45 -8.26 6.35 -13.94
C GLY A 45 -9.60 5.61 -13.99
N ASN A 46 -10.38 5.87 -15.03
CA ASN A 46 -11.71 5.27 -15.25
C ASN A 46 -12.72 5.58 -14.13
N GLY A 47 -12.62 6.77 -13.52
CA GLY A 47 -13.51 7.21 -12.45
C GLY A 47 -13.22 6.56 -11.10
N THR A 48 -11.99 6.07 -10.87
CA THR A 48 -11.57 5.44 -9.61
C THR A 48 -10.08 5.69 -9.36
N THR A 49 -9.75 6.10 -8.15
CA THR A 49 -8.38 6.11 -7.65
C THR A 49 -8.12 4.87 -6.81
N ARG A 50 -7.09 4.10 -7.17
CA ARG A 50 -6.61 2.95 -6.40
C ARG A 50 -5.44 3.36 -5.52
N VAL A 51 -5.45 2.88 -4.29
CA VAL A 51 -4.31 2.93 -3.36
C VAL A 51 -3.85 1.49 -3.10
N ILE A 52 -2.63 1.18 -3.49
CA ILE A 52 -2.00 -0.11 -3.22
C ILE A 52 -1.07 0.11 -2.05
N ALA A 53 -1.39 -0.43 -0.89
CA ALA A 53 -0.58 -0.35 0.31
C ALA A 53 0.13 -1.67 0.57
N ILE A 54 1.43 -1.59 0.88
CA ILE A 54 2.24 -2.69 1.38
C ILE A 54 2.47 -2.41 2.87
N ALA A 55 2.04 -3.33 3.72
CA ALA A 55 1.98 -3.14 5.16
C ALA A 55 2.60 -4.34 5.91
N PRO A 56 3.36 -4.12 6.98
CA PRO A 56 3.95 -5.20 7.76
C PRO A 56 2.90 -5.98 8.56
N ASP A 57 3.30 -7.13 9.10
CA ASP A 57 2.43 -8.02 9.84
C ASP A 57 1.80 -7.34 11.05
N GLY A 58 0.48 -7.40 11.19
CA GLY A 58 -0.22 -6.76 12.32
C GLY A 58 -1.05 -5.53 11.96
N ILE A 59 -1.04 -5.12 10.67
CA ILE A 59 -2.05 -4.22 10.11
C ILE A 59 -3.25 -5.04 9.63
N GLY A 60 -4.47 -4.67 10.06
CA GLY A 60 -5.69 -5.37 9.67
C GLY A 60 -6.48 -4.69 8.55
N LYS A 61 -6.31 -3.38 8.38
CA LYS A 61 -7.11 -2.57 7.44
C LYS A 61 -6.34 -1.35 6.99
N VAL A 62 -6.51 -0.97 5.73
CA VAL A 62 -6.09 0.32 5.17
C VAL A 62 -7.32 1.07 4.67
N SER A 63 -7.36 2.38 4.86
CA SER A 63 -8.37 3.29 4.33
C SER A 63 -7.72 4.51 3.68
N ALA A 64 -8.38 5.09 2.69
CA ALA A 64 -7.92 6.28 1.99
C ALA A 64 -9.04 7.29 1.86
N VAL A 65 -8.67 8.58 1.86
CA VAL A 65 -9.57 9.70 1.65
C VAL A 65 -9.10 10.48 0.42
N GLY A 66 -10.00 10.70 -0.53
CA GLY A 66 -9.79 11.54 -1.70
C GLY A 66 -9.69 13.03 -1.34
N ALA A 67 -9.26 13.84 -2.29
CA ALA A 67 -9.24 15.31 -2.15
C ALA A 67 -10.65 15.91 -2.01
N ASP A 68 -11.67 15.26 -2.59
CA ASP A 68 -13.08 15.67 -2.46
C ASP A 68 -13.79 15.09 -1.21
N GLY A 69 -13.08 14.30 -0.41
CA GLY A 69 -13.62 13.63 0.77
C GLY A 69 -14.24 12.25 0.52
N ALA A 70 -14.24 11.73 -0.71
CA ALA A 70 -14.61 10.35 -0.98
C ALA A 70 -13.69 9.39 -0.20
N THR A 71 -14.23 8.26 0.25
CA THR A 71 -13.47 7.32 1.08
C THR A 71 -13.51 5.91 0.51
N GLY A 72 -12.46 5.16 0.79
CA GLY A 72 -12.35 3.74 0.51
C GLY A 72 -11.65 3.03 1.66
N ALA A 73 -11.91 1.73 1.82
CA ALA A 73 -11.18 0.89 2.76
C ALA A 73 -11.08 -0.55 2.28
N SER A 74 -10.02 -1.24 2.68
CA SER A 74 -9.77 -2.64 2.35
C SER A 74 -9.04 -3.34 3.49
N ALA A 75 -9.29 -4.63 3.64
CA ALA A 75 -8.52 -5.47 4.54
C ALA A 75 -7.10 -5.65 3.99
N VAL A 76 -6.13 -5.83 4.89
CA VAL A 76 -4.79 -6.27 4.49
C VAL A 76 -4.81 -7.79 4.36
N LEU A 77 -4.51 -8.29 3.17
CA LEU A 77 -4.38 -9.71 2.85
C LEU A 77 -2.97 -9.94 2.33
N ASP A 78 -2.24 -10.87 2.94
CA ASP A 78 -0.84 -11.16 2.62
C ASP A 78 -0.01 -9.87 2.49
N ASN A 79 -0.18 -8.97 3.46
CA ASN A 79 0.59 -7.73 3.61
C ASN A 79 0.35 -6.69 2.51
N VAL A 80 -0.69 -6.90 1.69
CA VAL A 80 -1.15 -5.95 0.68
C VAL A 80 -2.61 -5.57 0.94
N ALA A 81 -2.92 -4.29 0.76
CA ALA A 81 -4.29 -3.82 0.66
C ALA A 81 -4.47 -3.01 -0.62
N VAL A 82 -5.54 -3.30 -1.36
CA VAL A 82 -5.97 -2.50 -2.51
C VAL A 82 -7.24 -1.77 -2.11
N VAL A 83 -7.14 -0.45 -1.96
CA VAL A 83 -8.25 0.43 -1.60
C VAL A 83 -8.71 1.15 -2.86
N GLU A 84 -10.01 1.11 -3.15
CA GLU A 84 -10.61 1.88 -4.25
C GLU A 84 -11.37 3.09 -3.67
N VAL A 85 -11.07 4.27 -4.19
CA VAL A 85 -11.74 5.54 -3.87
C VAL A 85 -12.43 6.02 -5.13
N ALA A 86 -13.71 6.38 -5.03
CA ALA A 86 -14.48 6.85 -6.17
C ALA A 86 -13.91 8.16 -6.75
N GLY A 87 -13.92 8.29 -8.08
CA GLY A 87 -13.44 9.47 -8.79
C GLY A 87 -11.96 9.40 -9.16
N ASP A 88 -11.60 10.07 -10.25
CA ASP A 88 -10.21 10.24 -10.67
C ASP A 88 -9.62 11.46 -9.95
N GLN A 89 -9.09 11.23 -8.76
CA GLN A 89 -8.66 12.29 -7.86
C GLN A 89 -7.39 11.96 -7.08
N ALA A 90 -6.73 13.00 -6.58
CA ALA A 90 -5.64 12.84 -5.62
C ALA A 90 -6.18 12.26 -4.29
N ILE A 91 -5.30 11.56 -3.58
CA ILE A 91 -5.57 11.07 -2.22
C ILE A 91 -5.00 12.10 -1.24
N SER A 92 -5.82 12.55 -0.28
CA SER A 92 -5.47 13.53 0.75
C SER A 92 -4.88 12.87 2.00
N SER A 93 -5.31 11.64 2.32
CA SER A 93 -4.73 10.86 3.41
C SER A 93 -4.92 9.36 3.24
N VAL A 94 -4.00 8.60 3.82
CA VAL A 94 -4.08 7.15 3.96
C VAL A 94 -3.95 6.82 5.44
N SER A 95 -4.80 5.93 5.93
CA SER A 95 -4.77 5.46 7.32
C SER A 95 -4.71 3.94 7.38
N TRP A 96 -4.10 3.41 8.42
CA TRP A 96 -4.07 1.97 8.68
C TRP A 96 -4.38 1.65 10.14
N THR A 97 -5.09 0.54 10.34
CA THR A 97 -5.53 0.08 11.66
C THR A 97 -4.68 -1.10 12.11
N LEU A 98 -4.08 -0.96 13.29
CA LEU A 98 -3.29 -1.96 13.99
C LEU A 98 -4.20 -2.99 14.67
N LYS A 99 -3.70 -4.20 14.95
CA LYS A 99 -4.45 -5.26 15.67
C LYS A 99 -4.98 -4.82 17.04
N ASN A 100 -4.33 -3.85 17.70
CA ASN A 100 -4.77 -3.27 18.98
C ASN A 100 -5.87 -2.19 18.82
N GLY A 101 -6.29 -1.88 17.59
CA GLY A 101 -7.30 -0.87 17.27
C GLY A 101 -6.74 0.55 17.09
N GLU A 102 -5.44 0.77 17.31
CA GLU A 102 -4.80 2.05 17.03
C GLU A 102 -4.85 2.36 15.53
N VAL A 103 -5.19 3.61 15.20
CA VAL A 103 -5.24 4.09 13.81
C VAL A 103 -4.10 5.07 13.61
N ARG A 104 -3.30 4.82 12.58
CA ARG A 104 -2.28 5.75 12.10
C ARG A 104 -2.72 6.36 10.79
N THR A 105 -2.32 7.60 10.56
CA THR A 105 -2.70 8.37 9.38
C THR A 105 -1.50 9.10 8.83
N GLN A 106 -1.29 8.98 7.53
CA GLN A 106 -0.37 9.81 6.77
C GLN A 106 -1.18 10.76 5.89
N THR A 107 -1.02 12.06 6.13
CA THR A 107 -1.53 13.10 5.24
C THR A 107 -0.62 13.21 4.04
N LEU A 108 -1.21 13.18 2.85
CA LEU A 108 -0.52 13.42 1.60
C LEU A 108 -0.71 14.87 1.23
N GLY A 109 0.40 15.58 1.03
CA GLY A 109 0.35 16.93 0.48
C GLY A 109 -0.33 16.86 -0.89
N THR A 110 -1.30 17.75 -1.13
CA THR A 110 -1.70 18.08 -2.49
C THR A 110 -0.47 18.71 -3.13
N GLY A 111 0.29 17.96 -3.92
CA GLY A 111 1.48 18.48 -4.59
C GLY A 111 1.14 19.78 -5.31
N GLU A 112 1.92 20.82 -5.05
CA GLU A 112 2.05 21.99 -5.92
C GLU A 112 2.72 21.61 -7.23
#